data_AF-A0A7Y2ZXU5-F1
#
_entry.id   AF-A0A7Y2ZXU5-F1
#
_cell.length_a   1.000
_cell.length_b   1.000
_cell.length_c   1.000
_cell.angle_alpha   90.00
_cell.angle_beta   90.00
_cell.angle_gamma   90.00
#
_symmetry.space_group_name_H-M   'P 1'
#
loop_
_entity.id
_entity.type
_entity.pdbx_description
1 polymer ?
#
loop_
_entity_poly.entity_id
_entity_poly.type
_entity_poly.pdbx_seq_one_letter_code
_entity_poly.pdbx_strand_id
1 'polypeptide(L)'
;MKCQKCHYDNPEGMKFCGECGAKLEALCPKCDFANPTTFKFCGECGHPLVNTTAPLPQEPSLDDKFSKITKYLPEGLAEKILSQKDKIEGERKQVTVMFCDMAGFTPLVEKLGPEKGYTIMDQVYEILIHKVHDYQGTVNEMTGDGIMALFGAPIAIEDAPQRAIRASLAIHREMAKFNDEIEELFVINIKMRIGIHTGQVVVGTLGNDLRVEFKAVGDTVNIASRIESLALPGTTYIGEETFKLTEGFFRFEALGEKKIRGKEENIKIYQAIAPSTSRTRFDVSAERGLAPFVGRERELALLMEGFERAKEGHGQAFSIVSEAGIGKSRLLYEFRKKLSSENVTFLEGRCLSYSNRVAYHPIIDIMKANVDIREDDKDSVIRDKVKRGLELLEIDEASTMPYLLELLSVKDSGFDKVQMSPDAKKNRIMEVIKLFTLKGSRIRPVITAYEDLHWADKSSEEVLKSILESIPGSRVLMIFTYRPDFVHTWGGKSYHNQVNLNRLSNRECLTMVTNLLRTKKVDHEIEELILEKAEGVPFYIEEMVKSLNDLNVIERKQEVCRLVKGFKSVAIPSTIQGVIMARVDSLP
;
A
#
# COMPACT_ATOMS: atom_id res chain seq x y z
N MET A 1 -7.00 -65.96 33.06
CA MET A 1 -7.19 -64.65 32.40
C MET A 1 -5.93 -63.81 32.51
N LYS A 2 -5.33 -63.44 31.38
CA LYS A 2 -4.07 -62.68 31.35
C LYS A 2 -4.32 -61.18 31.48
N CYS A 3 -3.65 -60.50 32.41
CA CYS A 3 -3.82 -59.06 32.63
C CYS A 3 -3.23 -58.26 31.45
N GLN A 4 -3.96 -57.30 30.91
CA GLN A 4 -3.46 -56.48 29.79
C GLN A 4 -2.42 -55.44 30.21
N LYS A 5 -2.35 -55.10 31.50
CA LYS A 5 -1.40 -54.09 32.02
C LYS A 5 -0.03 -54.68 32.36
N CYS A 6 0.01 -55.86 32.97
CA CYS A 6 1.26 -56.50 33.40
C CYS A 6 1.47 -57.92 32.87
N HIS A 7 0.55 -58.44 32.05
CA HIS A 7 0.60 -59.78 31.44
C HIS A 7 0.64 -60.97 32.41
N TYR A 8 0.36 -60.75 33.70
CA TYR A 8 0.23 -61.81 34.71
C TYR A 8 -1.01 -62.68 34.44
N ASP A 9 -0.87 -64.00 34.56
CA ASP A 9 -1.98 -64.96 34.40
C ASP A 9 -2.76 -65.13 35.71
N ASN A 10 -4.00 -64.66 35.72
CA ASN A 10 -4.88 -64.71 36.89
C ASN A 10 -5.82 -65.92 36.77
N PRO A 11 -6.19 -66.59 37.88
CA PRO A 11 -7.22 -67.62 37.90
C PRO A 11 -8.56 -67.12 37.32
N GLU A 12 -9.37 -68.03 36.76
CA GLU A 12 -10.71 -67.69 36.26
C GLU A 12 -11.64 -67.20 37.38
N GLY A 13 -12.46 -66.17 37.10
CA GLY A 13 -13.38 -65.55 38.08
C GLY A 13 -12.81 -64.35 38.87
N MET A 14 -11.55 -63.96 38.66
CA MET A 14 -10.94 -62.80 39.31
C MET A 14 -11.33 -61.47 38.64
N LYS A 15 -11.93 -60.55 39.40
CA LYS A 15 -12.37 -59.22 38.90
C LYS A 15 -11.22 -58.19 38.76
N PHE A 16 -10.13 -58.41 39.48
CA PHE A 16 -8.93 -57.57 39.46
C PHE A 16 -7.69 -58.46 39.37
N CYS A 17 -6.62 -57.93 38.79
CA CYS A 17 -5.35 -58.62 38.70
C CYS A 17 -4.72 -58.73 40.09
N GLY A 18 -4.37 -59.95 40.51
CA GLY A 18 -3.75 -60.22 41.79
C GLY A 18 -2.37 -59.58 41.98
N GLU A 19 -1.69 -59.25 40.88
CA GLU A 19 -0.34 -58.66 40.90
C GLU A 19 -0.36 -57.12 40.88
N CYS A 20 -1.13 -56.50 39.97
CA CYS A 20 -1.08 -55.05 39.75
C CYS A 20 -2.38 -54.30 40.10
N GLY A 21 -3.42 -55.00 40.56
CA GLY A 21 -4.71 -54.43 40.93
C GLY A 21 -5.55 -53.89 39.75
N ALA A 22 -5.10 -54.06 38.50
CA ALA A 22 -5.86 -53.62 37.34
C ALA A 22 -7.16 -54.43 37.17
N LYS A 23 -8.27 -53.76 36.86
CA LYS A 23 -9.56 -54.41 36.62
C LYS A 23 -9.48 -55.32 35.40
N LEU A 24 -9.89 -56.58 35.54
CA LEU A 24 -9.86 -57.57 34.46
C LEU A 24 -11.19 -57.63 33.70
N GLU A 25 -12.28 -57.20 34.33
CA GLU A 25 -13.63 -57.15 33.77
C GLU A 25 -14.21 -55.72 33.88
N ALA A 26 -14.94 -55.31 32.85
CA ALA A 26 -15.71 -54.07 32.80
C ALA A 26 -17.21 -54.41 32.86
N LEU A 27 -17.93 -53.77 33.78
CA LEU A 27 -19.39 -53.93 33.86
C LEU A 27 -20.06 -53.04 32.83
N CYS A 28 -21.08 -53.56 32.15
CA CYS A 28 -21.89 -52.78 31.24
C CYS A 28 -22.70 -51.73 32.01
N PRO A 29 -22.61 -50.43 31.69
CA PRO A 29 -23.33 -49.39 32.43
C PRO A 29 -24.85 -49.45 32.23
N LYS A 30 -25.34 -50.26 31.29
CA LYS A 30 -26.78 -50.40 30.99
C LYS A 30 -27.41 -51.65 31.60
N CYS A 31 -26.69 -52.76 31.71
CA CYS A 31 -27.25 -54.05 32.17
C CYS A 31 -26.41 -54.77 33.22
N ASP A 32 -25.33 -54.14 33.70
CA ASP A 32 -24.40 -54.66 34.71
C ASP A 32 -23.71 -56.00 34.39
N PHE A 33 -23.84 -56.51 33.16
CA PHE A 33 -23.14 -57.72 32.74
C PHE A 33 -21.62 -57.50 32.72
N ALA A 34 -20.86 -58.48 33.22
CA ALA A 34 -19.40 -58.44 33.25
C ALA A 34 -18.83 -58.82 31.88
N ASN A 35 -18.10 -57.89 31.26
CA ASN A 35 -17.48 -58.09 29.96
C ASN A 35 -15.96 -58.06 30.11
N PRO A 36 -15.21 -58.83 29.31
CA PRO A 36 -13.78 -58.65 29.20
C PRO A 36 -13.45 -57.21 28.79
N THR A 37 -12.40 -56.62 29.36
CA THR A 37 -11.99 -55.23 29.07
C THR A 37 -11.60 -54.98 27.60
N THR A 38 -11.44 -56.04 26.80
CA THR A 38 -11.19 -55.95 25.35
C THR A 38 -12.46 -55.75 24.52
N PHE A 39 -13.65 -55.97 25.09
CA PHE A 39 -14.91 -55.85 24.36
C PHE A 39 -15.29 -54.38 24.20
N LYS A 40 -15.53 -53.95 22.96
CA LYS A 40 -16.02 -52.59 22.65
C LYS A 40 -17.53 -52.44 22.88
N PHE A 41 -18.26 -53.55 22.89
CA PHE A 41 -19.70 -53.62 23.11
C PHE A 41 -20.02 -54.75 24.10
N CYS A 42 -21.10 -54.58 24.86
CA CYS A 42 -21.55 -55.59 25.80
C CYS A 42 -22.00 -56.86 25.06
N GLY A 43 -21.46 -58.01 25.45
CA GLY A 43 -21.76 -59.31 24.85
C GLY A 43 -23.19 -59.81 25.09
N GLU A 44 -23.93 -59.20 26.03
CA GLU A 44 -25.32 -59.58 26.33
C GLU A 44 -26.35 -58.61 25.74
N CYS A 45 -26.20 -57.29 25.95
CA CYS A 45 -27.19 -56.30 25.49
C CYS A 45 -26.73 -55.41 24.31
N GLY A 46 -25.49 -55.57 23.84
CA GLY A 46 -24.94 -54.83 22.70
C GLY A 46 -24.58 -53.36 22.97
N HIS A 47 -24.70 -52.87 24.22
CA HIS A 47 -24.39 -51.47 24.55
C HIS A 47 -22.87 -51.17 24.43
N PRO A 48 -22.44 -50.05 23.82
CA PRO A 48 -21.03 -49.68 23.73
C PRO A 48 -20.42 -49.46 25.12
N LEU A 49 -19.27 -50.09 25.38
CA LEU A 49 -18.57 -50.06 26.67
C LEU A 49 -17.48 -48.99 26.74
N VAL A 50 -17.19 -48.33 25.62
CA VAL A 50 -16.19 -47.26 25.50
C VAL A 50 -16.90 -46.00 25.01
N ASN A 51 -16.92 -44.94 25.82
CA ASN A 51 -17.34 -43.62 25.38
C ASN A 51 -16.31 -43.08 24.37
N THR A 52 -16.61 -43.13 23.08
CA THR A 52 -15.92 -42.31 22.08
C THR A 52 -16.33 -40.86 22.29
N THR A 53 -15.65 -40.18 23.20
CA THR A 53 -15.56 -38.71 23.16
C THR A 53 -14.75 -38.34 21.93
N ALA A 54 -15.41 -37.79 20.92
CA ALA A 54 -14.73 -36.99 19.91
C ALA A 54 -13.92 -35.89 20.63
N PRO A 55 -12.67 -35.58 20.21
CA PRO A 55 -11.93 -34.49 20.82
C PRO A 55 -12.70 -33.18 20.64
N LEU A 56 -12.77 -32.38 21.71
CA LEU A 56 -13.12 -30.96 21.62
C LEU A 56 -12.25 -30.28 20.55
N PRO A 57 -12.74 -29.22 19.84
CA PRO A 57 -11.94 -28.51 18.86
C PRO A 57 -10.66 -28.02 19.54
N GLN A 58 -9.53 -28.61 19.18
CA GLN A 58 -8.22 -28.07 19.53
C GLN A 58 -8.03 -26.81 18.68
N GLU A 59 -7.42 -25.77 19.27
CA GLU A 59 -6.95 -24.63 18.50
C GLU A 59 -6.16 -25.15 17.29
N PRO A 60 -6.40 -24.62 16.08
CA PRO A 60 -5.70 -25.09 14.88
C PRO A 60 -4.19 -25.01 15.11
N SER A 61 -3.51 -26.09 14.75
CA SER A 61 -2.06 -26.19 14.87
C SER A 61 -1.40 -25.03 14.12
N LEU A 62 -0.21 -24.61 14.55
CA LEU A 62 0.58 -23.60 13.83
C LEU A 62 0.77 -23.98 12.35
N ASP A 63 0.83 -25.29 12.03
CA ASP A 63 0.96 -25.81 10.66
C ASP A 63 -0.31 -25.57 9.80
N ASP A 64 -1.51 -25.62 10.39
CA ASP A 64 -2.78 -25.29 9.70
C ASP A 64 -2.91 -23.78 9.44
N LYS A 65 -2.45 -22.94 10.38
CA LYS A 65 -2.41 -21.48 10.20
C LYS A 65 -1.40 -21.10 9.11
N PHE A 66 -0.24 -21.76 9.06
CA PHE A 66 0.83 -21.48 8.09
C PHE A 66 0.50 -21.97 6.68
N SER A 67 -0.13 -23.14 6.53
CA SER A 67 -0.58 -23.65 5.22
C SER A 67 -1.62 -22.74 4.57
N LYS A 68 -2.47 -22.09 5.38
CA LYS A 68 -3.36 -21.02 4.91
C LYS A 68 -2.57 -19.80 4.45
N ILE A 69 -1.64 -19.26 5.26
CA ILE A 69 -0.82 -18.10 4.88
C ILE A 69 -0.01 -18.37 3.59
N THR A 70 0.56 -19.56 3.44
CA THR A 70 1.33 -19.96 2.24
C THR A 70 0.48 -20.09 0.98
N LYS A 71 -0.82 -20.38 1.09
CA LYS A 71 -1.75 -20.35 -0.04
C LYS A 71 -1.94 -18.94 -0.62
N TYR A 72 -1.69 -17.90 0.17
CA TYR A 72 -1.89 -16.49 -0.21
C TYR A 72 -0.59 -15.70 -0.43
N LEU A 73 0.58 -16.31 -0.20
CA LEU A 73 1.86 -15.70 -0.57
C LEU A 73 1.95 -15.60 -2.11
N PRO A 74 2.23 -14.40 -2.70
CA PRO A 74 2.37 -14.25 -4.14
C PRO A 74 3.45 -15.17 -4.72
N GLU A 75 3.19 -15.74 -5.91
CA GLU A 75 4.22 -16.42 -6.70
C GLU A 75 5.44 -15.51 -6.87
N GLY A 76 6.63 -16.01 -6.49
CA GLY A 76 7.89 -15.26 -6.54
C GLY A 76 8.27 -14.47 -5.28
N LEU A 77 7.36 -14.27 -4.29
CA LEU A 77 7.75 -13.69 -3.00
C LEU A 77 8.56 -14.71 -2.17
N ALA A 78 8.15 -15.98 -2.18
CA ALA A 78 8.91 -17.08 -1.60
C ALA A 78 10.30 -17.19 -2.23
N GLU A 79 10.41 -17.06 -3.56
CA GLU A 79 11.69 -17.09 -4.28
C GLU A 79 12.58 -15.88 -3.95
N LYS A 80 12.01 -14.67 -3.87
CA LYS A 80 12.75 -13.47 -3.45
C LYS A 80 13.23 -13.57 -1.99
N ILE A 81 12.39 -14.07 -1.10
CA ILE A 81 12.72 -14.35 0.30
C ILE A 81 13.85 -15.38 0.38
N LEU A 82 13.77 -16.47 -0.38
CA LEU A 82 14.79 -17.50 -0.46
C LEU A 82 16.11 -16.97 -1.04
N SER A 83 16.05 -16.09 -2.05
CA SER A 83 17.24 -15.45 -2.66
C SER A 83 17.98 -14.48 -1.74
N GLN A 84 17.31 -14.00 -0.68
CA GLN A 84 17.87 -13.06 0.30
C GLN A 84 18.09 -13.70 1.68
N LYS A 85 17.86 -15.01 1.83
CA LYS A 85 17.89 -15.75 3.10
C LYS A 85 19.19 -15.53 3.88
N ASP A 86 20.33 -15.51 3.20
CA ASP A 86 21.67 -15.35 3.83
C ASP A 86 22.03 -13.89 4.17
N LYS A 87 21.19 -12.89 3.80
CA LYS A 87 21.44 -11.45 4.02
C LYS A 87 20.52 -10.79 5.06
N ILE A 88 19.47 -11.47 5.52
CA ILE A 88 18.39 -10.83 6.32
C ILE A 88 18.59 -11.00 7.84
N GLU A 89 19.55 -11.80 8.32
CA GLU A 89 19.74 -11.95 9.77
C GLU A 89 20.26 -10.66 10.45
N GLY A 90 19.45 -10.10 11.34
CA GLY A 90 19.87 -9.03 12.26
C GLY A 90 19.84 -7.62 11.65
N GLU A 91 19.30 -7.46 10.44
CA GLU A 91 19.22 -6.15 9.79
C GLU A 91 18.13 -5.28 10.46
N ARG A 92 18.50 -4.06 10.89
CA ARG A 92 17.54 -3.05 11.34
C ARG A 92 16.87 -2.42 10.13
N LYS A 93 15.56 -2.61 10.00
CA LYS A 93 14.76 -1.99 8.93
C LYS A 93 13.68 -1.09 9.50
N GLN A 94 13.45 0.03 8.83
CA GLN A 94 12.25 0.84 9.06
C GLN A 94 11.05 0.10 8.47
N VAL A 95 10.08 -0.26 9.30
CA VAL A 95 8.90 -1.03 8.89
C VAL A 95 7.66 -0.33 9.42
N THR A 96 6.57 -0.39 8.65
CA THR A 96 5.25 -0.02 9.14
C THR A 96 4.49 -1.28 9.51
N VAL A 97 4.10 -1.36 10.77
CA VAL A 97 3.35 -2.49 11.34
C VAL A 97 1.88 -2.08 11.42
N MET A 98 1.01 -2.96 10.94
CA MET A 98 -0.44 -2.82 11.05
C MET A 98 -1.00 -4.01 11.83
N PHE A 99 -1.75 -3.72 12.88
CA PHE A 99 -2.62 -4.69 13.56
C PHE A 99 -4.07 -4.40 13.18
N CYS A 100 -4.82 -5.45 12.92
CA CYS A 100 -6.22 -5.39 12.55
C CYS A 100 -6.99 -6.42 13.37
N ASP A 101 -8.00 -6.01 14.12
CA ASP A 101 -8.79 -6.86 15.02
C ASP A 101 -10.31 -6.72 14.79
N MET A 102 -11.05 -7.82 14.91
CA MET A 102 -12.51 -7.84 14.72
C MET A 102 -13.25 -7.46 16.01
N ALA A 103 -13.81 -6.25 16.05
CA ALA A 103 -14.73 -5.87 17.12
C ALA A 103 -16.07 -6.59 16.97
N GLY A 104 -16.50 -7.25 18.05
CA GLY A 104 -17.81 -7.91 18.14
C GLY A 104 -17.84 -9.36 17.66
N PHE A 105 -16.68 -9.98 17.39
CA PHE A 105 -16.59 -11.36 16.93
C PHE A 105 -16.88 -12.42 18.01
N THR A 106 -16.44 -12.23 19.25
CA THR A 106 -16.73 -13.20 20.33
C THR A 106 -18.24 -13.35 20.60
N PRO A 107 -19.01 -12.26 20.78
CA PRO A 107 -20.47 -12.37 20.94
C PRO A 107 -21.19 -12.94 19.71
N LEU A 108 -20.57 -12.82 18.53
CA LEU A 108 -21.07 -13.36 17.27
C LEU A 108 -20.98 -14.90 17.25
N VAL A 109 -19.80 -15.44 17.57
CA VAL A 109 -19.57 -16.90 17.61
C VAL A 109 -20.47 -17.57 18.66
N GLU A 110 -20.68 -16.92 19.80
CA GLU A 110 -21.60 -17.42 20.84
C GLU A 110 -23.04 -17.56 20.35
N LYS A 111 -23.51 -16.66 19.47
CA LYS A 111 -24.88 -16.69 18.92
C LYS A 111 -25.03 -17.63 17.72
N LEU A 112 -24.06 -17.66 16.82
CA LEU A 112 -24.14 -18.41 15.57
C LEU A 112 -23.66 -19.86 15.68
N GLY A 113 -22.94 -20.18 16.75
CA GLY A 113 -22.23 -21.44 16.90
C GLY A 113 -20.88 -21.44 16.17
N PRO A 114 -19.98 -22.35 16.57
CA PRO A 114 -18.58 -22.36 16.12
C PRO A 114 -18.42 -22.62 14.62
N GLU A 115 -19.28 -23.43 14.01
CA GLU A 115 -19.19 -23.77 12.58
C GLU A 115 -19.44 -22.54 11.68
N LYS A 116 -20.53 -21.80 11.93
CA LYS A 116 -20.84 -20.58 11.17
C LYS A 116 -19.87 -19.45 11.48
N GLY A 117 -19.44 -19.33 12.74
CA GLY A 117 -18.43 -18.37 13.15
C GLY A 117 -17.11 -18.56 12.39
N TYR A 118 -16.70 -19.82 12.18
CA TYR A 118 -15.49 -20.14 11.41
C TYR A 118 -15.61 -19.77 9.93
N THR A 119 -16.76 -20.00 9.28
CA THR A 119 -16.98 -19.59 7.88
C THR A 119 -16.88 -18.09 7.70
N ILE A 120 -17.51 -17.31 8.58
CA ILE A 120 -17.44 -15.84 8.55
C ILE A 120 -15.99 -15.39 8.79
N MET A 121 -15.30 -15.99 9.75
CA MET A 121 -13.89 -15.68 10.04
C MET A 121 -13.00 -15.91 8.81
N ASP A 122 -13.20 -17.02 8.08
CA ASP A 122 -12.41 -17.35 6.88
C ASP A 122 -12.62 -16.30 5.77
N GLN A 123 -13.87 -15.87 5.55
CA GLN A 123 -14.20 -14.79 4.61
C GLN A 123 -13.59 -13.45 5.00
N VAL A 124 -13.63 -13.10 6.29
CA VAL A 124 -12.99 -11.87 6.79
C VAL A 124 -11.48 -11.95 6.60
N TYR A 125 -10.85 -13.09 6.92
CA TYR A 125 -9.41 -13.26 6.69
C TYR A 125 -9.03 -13.09 5.22
N GLU A 126 -9.83 -13.64 4.30
CA GLU A 126 -9.64 -13.47 2.86
C GLU A 126 -9.66 -11.98 2.48
N ILE A 127 -10.66 -11.22 2.95
CA ILE A 127 -10.73 -9.76 2.75
C ILE A 127 -9.46 -9.06 3.27
N LEU A 128 -9.06 -9.35 4.51
CA LEU A 128 -7.90 -8.71 5.14
C LEU A 128 -6.60 -8.99 4.37
N ILE A 129 -6.37 -10.26 4.03
CA ILE A 129 -5.18 -10.71 3.30
C ILE A 129 -5.13 -10.06 1.92
N HIS A 130 -6.23 -10.08 1.17
CA HIS A 130 -6.29 -9.48 -0.16
C HIS A 130 -6.03 -7.98 -0.11
N LYS A 131 -6.68 -7.23 0.79
CA LYS A 131 -6.46 -5.78 0.88
C LYS A 131 -5.06 -5.43 1.34
N VAL A 132 -4.44 -6.20 2.24
CA VAL A 132 -3.03 -5.99 2.60
C VAL A 132 -2.12 -6.19 1.37
N HIS A 133 -2.34 -7.26 0.61
CA HIS A 133 -1.53 -7.58 -0.56
C HIS A 133 -1.74 -6.63 -1.74
N ASP A 134 -2.94 -6.10 -1.95
CA ASP A 134 -3.23 -5.09 -2.97
C ASP A 134 -2.33 -3.85 -2.81
N TYR A 135 -1.96 -3.53 -1.56
CA TYR A 135 -1.03 -2.45 -1.23
C TYR A 135 0.39 -2.95 -0.92
N GLN A 136 0.75 -4.14 -1.39
CA GLN A 136 2.07 -4.77 -1.24
C GLN A 136 2.55 -4.93 0.22
N GLY A 137 1.62 -4.99 1.17
CA GLY A 137 1.91 -5.47 2.51
C GLY A 137 2.06 -6.99 2.54
N THR A 138 2.70 -7.49 3.59
CA THR A 138 2.85 -8.91 3.87
C THR A 138 2.13 -9.23 5.18
N VAL A 139 1.17 -10.16 5.16
CA VAL A 139 0.58 -10.68 6.39
C VAL A 139 1.60 -11.60 7.06
N ASN A 140 2.02 -11.23 8.26
CA ASN A 140 3.03 -11.98 9.02
C ASN A 140 2.39 -13.04 9.90
N GLU A 141 1.32 -12.68 10.62
CA GLU A 141 0.68 -13.53 11.63
C GLU A 141 -0.84 -13.33 11.64
N MET A 142 -1.57 -14.39 11.99
CA MET A 142 -2.99 -14.35 12.33
C MET A 142 -3.14 -14.37 13.86
N THR A 143 -3.81 -13.37 14.43
CA THR A 143 -3.90 -13.16 15.88
C THR A 143 -5.17 -13.76 16.51
N GLY A 144 -5.87 -14.66 15.81
CA GLY A 144 -7.09 -15.32 16.30
C GLY A 144 -8.35 -14.65 15.77
N ASP A 145 -8.55 -13.39 16.11
CA ASP A 145 -9.62 -12.49 15.65
C ASP A 145 -9.12 -11.38 14.71
N GLY A 146 -7.88 -11.50 14.23
CA GLY A 146 -7.22 -10.44 13.50
C GLY A 146 -5.96 -10.86 12.77
N ILE A 147 -5.27 -9.88 12.18
CA ILE A 147 -3.98 -10.08 11.52
C ILE A 147 -2.94 -9.05 11.96
N MET A 148 -1.68 -9.46 11.91
CA MET A 148 -0.52 -8.58 11.88
C MET A 148 0.05 -8.54 10.47
N ALA A 149 0.17 -7.34 9.90
CA ALA A 149 0.77 -7.11 8.60
C ALA A 149 1.95 -6.14 8.67
N LEU A 150 2.92 -6.37 7.79
CA LEU A 150 4.14 -5.57 7.67
C LEU A 150 4.20 -4.92 6.29
N PHE A 151 4.52 -3.63 6.25
CA PHE A 151 4.79 -2.88 5.03
C PHE A 151 6.24 -2.39 5.07
N GLY A 152 6.98 -2.63 3.98
CA GLY A 152 8.43 -2.37 3.92
C GLY A 152 9.31 -3.51 4.45
N ALA A 153 8.72 -4.67 4.76
CA ALA A 153 9.41 -5.92 5.02
C ALA A 153 8.62 -7.11 4.43
N PRO A 154 9.29 -8.17 3.93
CA PRO A 154 10.76 -8.31 3.80
C PRO A 154 11.36 -7.44 2.68
N ILE A 155 10.52 -7.00 1.74
CA ILE A 155 10.90 -6.09 0.65
C ILE A 155 10.71 -4.66 1.12
N ALA A 156 11.76 -3.84 0.99
CA ALA A 156 11.70 -2.42 1.31
C ALA A 156 10.76 -1.68 0.34
N ILE A 157 9.90 -0.82 0.89
CA ILE A 157 8.91 -0.05 0.14
C ILE A 157 8.98 1.40 0.63
N GLU A 158 9.17 2.35 -0.28
CA GLU A 158 9.42 3.77 0.04
C GLU A 158 8.22 4.44 0.75
N ASP A 159 7.00 4.09 0.35
CA ASP A 159 5.73 4.67 0.81
C ASP A 159 4.95 3.72 1.74
N ALA A 160 5.65 2.81 2.43
CA ALA A 160 5.06 1.82 3.34
C ALA A 160 4.00 2.40 4.32
N PRO A 161 4.23 3.53 5.02
CA PRO A 161 3.22 4.15 5.88
C PRO A 161 1.93 4.53 5.14
N GLN A 162 2.04 5.07 3.93
CA GLN A 162 0.90 5.51 3.13
C GLN A 162 0.07 4.31 2.67
N ARG A 163 0.76 3.24 2.26
CA ARG A 163 0.14 1.98 1.84
C ARG A 163 -0.59 1.28 2.97
N ALA A 164 -0.01 1.24 4.17
CA ALA A 164 -0.69 0.71 5.36
C ALA A 164 -2.00 1.45 5.64
N ILE A 165 -1.98 2.79 5.60
CA ILE A 165 -3.21 3.58 5.79
C ILE A 165 -4.21 3.31 4.66
N ARG A 166 -3.80 3.29 3.39
CA ARG A 166 -4.70 2.97 2.26
C ARG A 166 -5.30 1.56 2.37
N ALA A 167 -4.50 0.58 2.77
CA ALA A 167 -4.95 -0.78 3.03
C ALA A 167 -6.01 -0.80 4.13
N SER A 168 -5.78 -0.12 5.26
CA SER A 168 -6.76 -0.04 6.35
C SER A 168 -8.08 0.60 5.92
N LEU A 169 -8.04 1.69 5.14
CA LEU A 169 -9.24 2.34 4.62
C LEU A 169 -9.96 1.47 3.58
N ALA A 170 -9.22 0.69 2.78
CA ALA A 170 -9.79 -0.29 1.87
C ALA A 170 -10.44 -1.46 2.63
N ILE A 171 -9.84 -1.93 3.72
CA ILE A 171 -10.41 -2.94 4.62
C ILE A 171 -11.75 -2.44 5.18
N HIS A 172 -11.81 -1.23 5.74
CA HIS A 172 -13.07 -0.68 6.26
C HIS A 172 -14.18 -0.61 5.20
N ARG A 173 -13.83 -0.22 3.96
CA ARG A 173 -14.80 -0.16 2.84
C ARG A 173 -15.29 -1.54 2.42
N GLU A 174 -14.40 -2.53 2.32
CA GLU A 174 -14.79 -3.89 1.93
C GLU A 174 -15.61 -4.57 3.03
N MET A 175 -15.25 -4.33 4.30
CA MET A 175 -16.02 -4.80 5.45
C MET A 175 -17.42 -4.18 5.50
N ALA A 176 -17.58 -2.91 5.10
CA ALA A 176 -18.91 -2.31 4.98
C ALA A 176 -19.78 -3.04 3.95
N LYS A 177 -19.24 -3.34 2.75
CA LYS A 177 -19.96 -4.12 1.74
C LYS A 177 -20.28 -5.54 2.20
N PHE A 178 -19.30 -6.19 2.83
CA PHE A 178 -19.49 -7.53 3.39
C PHE A 178 -20.61 -7.53 4.44
N ASN A 179 -20.67 -6.50 5.29
CA ASN A 179 -21.78 -6.32 6.23
C ASN A 179 -23.13 -6.14 5.50
N ASP A 180 -23.20 -5.33 4.45
CA ASP A 180 -24.44 -5.14 3.67
C ASP A 180 -24.95 -6.47 3.08
N GLU A 181 -24.03 -7.34 2.62
CA GLU A 181 -24.36 -8.67 2.07
C GLU A 181 -24.85 -9.67 3.13
N ILE A 182 -24.23 -9.65 4.31
CA ILE A 182 -24.65 -10.54 5.41
C ILE A 182 -25.83 -9.97 6.20
N GLU A 183 -26.11 -8.67 6.14
CA GLU A 183 -27.23 -8.03 6.86
C GLU A 183 -28.58 -8.55 6.35
N GLU A 184 -28.67 -8.89 5.06
CA GLU A 184 -29.82 -9.60 4.48
C GLU A 184 -30.04 -11.00 5.10
N LEU A 185 -29.00 -11.60 5.69
CA LEU A 185 -29.00 -12.93 6.28
C LEU A 185 -29.01 -12.91 7.82
N PHE A 186 -28.42 -11.88 8.44
CA PHE A 186 -28.22 -11.74 9.88
C PHE A 186 -28.11 -10.27 10.33
N VAL A 187 -28.77 -9.85 11.42
CA VAL A 187 -28.65 -8.47 11.96
C VAL A 187 -27.30 -8.26 12.67
N ILE A 188 -26.21 -8.20 11.92
CA ILE A 188 -24.83 -8.24 12.44
C ILE A 188 -23.98 -7.21 11.70
N ASN A 189 -23.16 -6.47 12.46
CA ASN A 189 -22.25 -5.46 11.93
C ASN A 189 -20.85 -5.72 12.50
N ILE A 190 -20.01 -6.40 11.72
CA ILE A 190 -18.62 -6.70 12.07
C ILE A 190 -17.77 -5.50 11.70
N LYS A 191 -17.06 -4.93 12.67
CA LYS A 191 -16.20 -3.76 12.45
C LYS A 191 -14.76 -4.08 12.79
N MET A 192 -13.84 -3.48 12.05
CA MET A 192 -12.41 -3.64 12.33
C MET A 192 -11.89 -2.52 13.23
N ARG A 193 -11.01 -2.85 14.15
CA ARG A 193 -10.12 -1.92 14.83
C ARG A 193 -8.76 -2.04 14.18
N ILE A 194 -8.16 -0.92 13.79
CA ILE A 194 -6.87 -0.95 13.10
C ILE A 194 -5.91 0.02 13.79
N GLY A 195 -4.72 -0.49 14.12
CA GLY A 195 -3.62 0.29 14.67
C GLY A 195 -2.39 0.21 13.78
N ILE A 196 -1.80 1.36 13.45
CA ILE A 196 -0.63 1.44 12.58
C ILE A 196 0.49 2.24 13.26
N HIS A 197 1.71 1.70 13.22
CA HIS A 197 2.88 2.40 13.69
C HIS A 197 4.10 2.14 12.80
N THR A 198 4.95 3.13 12.66
CA THR A 198 6.17 3.06 11.83
C THR A 198 7.38 3.27 12.72
N GLY A 199 8.32 2.33 12.67
CA GLY A 199 9.53 2.39 13.47
C GLY A 199 10.54 1.33 13.04
N GLN A 200 11.67 1.26 13.75
CA GLN A 200 12.67 0.24 13.47
C GLN A 200 12.23 -1.10 14.05
N VAL A 201 12.48 -2.16 13.28
CA VAL A 201 12.39 -3.55 13.73
C VAL A 201 13.65 -4.28 13.31
N VAL A 202 14.08 -5.21 14.15
CA VAL A 202 15.10 -6.18 13.74
C VAL A 202 14.34 -7.29 13.01
N VAL A 203 14.70 -7.49 11.76
CA VAL A 203 14.17 -8.60 10.97
C VAL A 203 15.16 -9.75 11.09
N GLY A 204 14.66 -10.95 11.37
CA GLY A 204 15.47 -12.17 11.42
C GLY A 204 14.64 -13.37 11.00
N THR A 205 15.32 -14.36 10.42
CA THR A 205 14.75 -15.66 10.10
C THR A 205 15.00 -16.59 11.27
N LEU A 206 13.98 -16.97 12.04
CA LEU A 206 14.11 -18.03 13.04
C LEU A 206 13.61 -19.36 12.47
N GLY A 207 14.47 -20.38 12.46
CA GLY A 207 14.09 -21.77 12.16
C GLY A 207 15.16 -22.56 11.38
N ASN A 208 15.23 -23.88 11.62
CA ASN A 208 16.10 -24.79 10.85
C ASN A 208 15.48 -25.15 9.50
N ASP A 209 16.30 -25.09 8.44
CA ASP A 209 16.26 -25.59 7.04
C ASP A 209 14.96 -25.68 6.22
N LEU A 210 13.76 -25.60 6.80
CA LEU A 210 12.47 -25.62 6.09
C LEU A 210 11.47 -24.58 6.62
N ARG A 211 11.84 -23.79 7.63
CA ARG A 211 10.96 -22.84 8.31
C ARG A 211 11.64 -21.48 8.43
N VAL A 212 11.17 -20.51 7.63
CA VAL A 212 11.60 -19.11 7.73
C VAL A 212 10.49 -18.35 8.45
N GLU A 213 10.55 -18.26 9.77
CA GLU A 213 9.69 -17.32 10.52
C GLU A 213 10.32 -15.93 10.46
N PHE A 214 9.61 -14.96 9.89
CA PHE A 214 9.96 -13.55 9.99
C PHE A 214 9.47 -13.00 11.32
N LYS A 215 10.38 -12.86 12.29
CA LYS A 215 10.05 -12.16 13.54
C LYS A 215 10.54 -10.73 13.44
N ALA A 216 9.59 -9.80 13.29
CA ALA A 216 9.83 -8.40 13.59
C ALA A 216 9.83 -8.26 15.11
N VAL A 217 11.01 -8.14 15.72
CA VAL A 217 11.13 -7.90 17.16
C VAL A 217 11.48 -6.43 17.37
N GLY A 218 10.67 -5.74 18.15
CA GLY A 218 10.90 -4.34 18.48
C GLY A 218 9.72 -3.68 19.20
N ASP A 219 10.01 -2.56 19.86
CA ASP A 219 9.03 -1.68 20.50
C ASP A 219 7.93 -1.25 19.52
N THR A 220 8.28 -1.08 18.24
CA THR A 220 7.37 -0.75 17.13
C THR A 220 6.16 -1.68 17.03
N VAL A 221 6.36 -3.01 17.15
CA VAL A 221 5.28 -4.01 17.05
C VAL A 221 4.34 -3.90 18.23
N ASN A 222 4.90 -3.76 19.43
CA ASN A 222 4.11 -3.58 20.65
C ASN A 222 3.29 -2.30 20.59
N ILE A 223 3.89 -1.18 20.17
CA ILE A 223 3.18 0.09 20.01
C ILE A 223 2.02 -0.07 19.02
N ALA A 224 2.24 -0.66 17.84
CA ALA A 224 1.18 -0.86 16.85
C ALA A 224 0.00 -1.65 17.40
N SER A 225 0.25 -2.76 18.11
CA SER A 225 -0.79 -3.57 18.76
C SER A 225 -1.55 -2.76 19.81
N ARG A 226 -0.86 -1.96 20.64
CA ARG A 226 -1.53 -1.11 21.64
C ARG A 226 -2.35 0.01 21.01
N ILE A 227 -1.91 0.57 19.88
CA ILE A 227 -2.68 1.57 19.14
C ILE A 227 -3.96 0.94 18.58
N GLU A 228 -3.90 -0.29 18.07
CA GLU A 228 -5.07 -1.05 17.63
C GLU A 228 -6.07 -1.20 18.78
N SER A 229 -5.60 -1.65 19.94
CA SER A 229 -6.49 -1.91 21.08
C SER A 229 -7.15 -0.63 21.64
N LEU A 230 -6.60 0.55 21.33
CA LEU A 230 -7.19 1.85 21.64
C LEU A 230 -8.18 2.33 20.57
N ALA A 231 -8.16 1.75 19.36
CA ALA A 231 -9.00 2.14 18.25
C ALA A 231 -10.47 1.84 18.50
N LEU A 232 -11.34 2.75 18.08
CA LEU A 232 -12.78 2.50 18.09
C LEU A 232 -13.16 1.57 16.93
N PRO A 233 -14.22 0.74 17.08
CA PRO A 233 -14.70 -0.11 15.99
C PRO A 233 -15.00 0.68 14.71
N GLY A 234 -14.41 0.28 13.59
CA GLY A 234 -14.54 0.92 12.28
C GLY A 234 -13.58 2.09 12.06
N THR A 235 -12.53 2.22 12.88
CA THR A 235 -11.55 3.32 12.79
C THR A 235 -10.12 2.79 12.64
N THR A 236 -9.27 3.64 12.05
CA THR A 236 -7.83 3.41 11.97
C THR A 236 -7.10 4.45 12.79
N TYR A 237 -6.37 4.02 13.83
CA TYR A 237 -5.51 4.89 14.63
C TYR A 237 -4.05 4.69 14.24
N ILE A 238 -3.29 5.78 14.29
CA ILE A 238 -1.87 5.81 13.94
C ILE A 238 -1.05 6.55 15.00
N GLY A 239 0.23 6.16 15.13
CA GLY A 239 1.19 6.86 15.98
C GLY A 239 1.79 8.12 15.32
N GLU A 240 2.51 8.91 16.10
CA GLU A 240 3.10 10.19 15.67
C GLU A 240 4.10 10.05 14.51
N GLU A 241 4.90 9.00 14.50
CA GLU A 241 5.89 8.71 13.48
C GLU A 241 5.23 8.43 12.14
N THR A 242 4.18 7.59 12.15
CA THR A 242 3.37 7.32 10.96
C THR A 242 2.68 8.60 10.50
N PHE A 243 2.15 9.42 11.41
CA PHE A 243 1.54 10.71 11.08
C PHE A 243 2.54 11.65 10.40
N LYS A 244 3.74 11.86 10.96
CA LYS A 244 4.78 12.72 10.37
C LYS A 244 5.18 12.30 8.96
N LEU A 245 5.18 11.00 8.68
CA LEU A 245 5.51 10.42 7.37
C LEU A 245 4.35 10.48 6.36
N THR A 246 3.12 10.71 6.82
CA THR A 246 1.90 10.68 6.01
C THR A 246 1.07 11.98 6.07
N GLU A 247 1.55 12.98 6.82
CA GLU A 247 0.94 14.30 6.91
C GLU A 247 0.83 14.91 5.51
N GLY A 248 -0.35 15.47 5.21
CA GLY A 248 -0.67 16.05 3.92
C GLY A 248 -1.24 15.05 2.91
N PHE A 249 -0.99 13.75 3.06
CA PHE A 249 -1.55 12.71 2.18
C PHE A 249 -2.93 12.22 2.61
N PHE A 250 -3.24 12.37 3.89
CA PHE A 250 -4.53 11.99 4.48
C PHE A 250 -5.03 13.10 5.39
N ARG A 251 -6.35 13.10 5.59
CA ARG A 251 -7.01 13.88 6.64
C ARG A 251 -6.95 13.10 7.94
N PHE A 252 -6.48 13.76 8.99
CA PHE A 252 -6.36 13.19 10.33
C PHE A 252 -7.16 13.98 11.35
N GLU A 253 -7.61 13.29 12.38
CA GLU A 253 -8.12 13.89 13.62
C GLU A 253 -7.14 13.58 14.77
N ALA A 254 -6.71 14.60 15.51
CA ALA A 254 -5.80 14.42 16.63
C ALA A 254 -6.59 13.97 17.88
N LEU A 255 -6.21 12.83 18.45
CA LEU A 255 -6.86 12.23 19.63
C LEU A 255 -6.12 12.49 20.94
N GLY A 256 -5.04 13.28 20.87
CA GLY A 256 -4.20 13.67 21.99
C GLY A 256 -3.20 12.59 22.40
N GLU A 257 -2.59 12.81 23.57
CA GLU A 257 -1.61 11.92 24.17
C GLU A 257 -2.28 10.77 24.95
N LYS A 258 -1.84 9.55 24.71
CA LYS A 258 -2.32 8.34 25.39
C LYS A 258 -1.17 7.63 26.08
N LYS A 259 -1.40 7.22 27.33
CA LYS A 259 -0.44 6.41 28.07
C LYS A 259 -0.50 4.97 27.59
N ILE A 260 0.63 4.46 27.11
CA ILE A 260 0.76 3.06 26.71
C ILE A 260 1.43 2.29 27.86
N ARG A 261 0.79 1.20 28.31
CA ARG A 261 1.31 0.39 29.43
C ARG A 261 2.73 -0.10 29.12
N GLY A 262 3.72 0.18 29.96
CA GLY A 262 5.10 -0.26 29.73
C GLY A 262 5.98 0.74 28.94
N LYS A 263 5.45 1.93 28.62
CA LYS A 263 6.27 3.11 28.32
C LYS A 263 6.11 4.16 29.42
N GLU A 264 7.19 4.90 29.67
CA GLU A 264 7.17 6.06 30.57
C GLU A 264 6.52 7.27 29.90
N GLU A 265 6.71 7.41 28.59
CA GLU A 265 6.21 8.53 27.80
C GLU A 265 4.84 8.26 27.18
N ASN A 266 4.02 9.32 27.08
CA ASN A 266 2.76 9.27 26.35
C ASN A 266 3.02 9.34 24.85
N ILE A 267 2.21 8.63 24.07
CA ILE A 267 2.28 8.66 22.61
C ILE A 267 1.09 9.45 22.07
N LYS A 268 1.34 10.36 21.13
CA LYS A 268 0.28 11.08 20.41
C LYS A 268 -0.37 10.15 19.39
N ILE A 269 -1.70 10.10 19.43
CA ILE A 269 -2.50 9.26 18.55
C ILE A 269 -3.33 10.13 17.61
N TYR A 270 -3.44 9.67 16.37
CA TYR A 270 -4.23 10.31 15.33
C TYR A 270 -5.16 9.29 14.69
N GLN A 271 -6.38 9.69 14.36
CA GLN A 271 -7.29 8.88 13.55
C GLN A 271 -7.11 9.23 12.08
N ALA A 272 -6.89 8.24 11.23
CA ALA A 272 -6.93 8.39 9.77
C ALA A 272 -8.39 8.42 9.31
N ILE A 273 -8.83 9.53 8.70
CA ILE A 273 -10.22 9.75 8.31
C ILE A 273 -10.44 9.36 6.84
N ALA A 274 -9.66 9.97 5.94
CA ALA A 274 -9.80 9.76 4.51
C ALA A 274 -8.51 10.16 3.79
N PRO A 275 -8.26 9.66 2.57
CA PRO A 275 -7.20 10.21 1.72
C PRO A 275 -7.47 11.69 1.43
N SER A 276 -6.42 12.50 1.45
CA SER A 276 -6.50 13.85 0.88
C SER A 276 -6.55 13.68 -0.64
N THR A 277 -7.49 14.36 -1.30
CA THR A 277 -7.75 14.22 -2.74
C THR A 277 -6.46 14.33 -3.56
N SER A 278 -6.04 13.20 -4.14
CA SER A 278 -4.96 13.06 -5.13
C SER A 278 -3.65 13.81 -4.85
N ARG A 279 -3.14 13.81 -3.61
CA ARG A 279 -1.83 14.41 -3.29
C ARG A 279 -0.67 13.42 -3.44
N THR A 280 0.34 13.77 -4.23
CA THR A 280 1.65 13.10 -4.26
C THR A 280 2.57 13.60 -3.14
N ARG A 281 3.70 12.92 -2.95
CA ARG A 281 4.80 13.41 -2.11
C ARG A 281 5.29 14.77 -2.57
N PHE A 282 5.31 14.98 -3.89
CA PHE A 282 5.67 16.26 -4.46
C PHE A 282 4.64 17.34 -4.11
N ASP A 283 3.34 17.07 -4.23
CA ASP A 283 2.26 18.02 -3.88
C ASP A 283 2.34 18.45 -2.40
N VAL A 284 2.57 17.49 -1.50
CA VAL A 284 2.76 17.78 -0.07
C VAL A 284 4.01 18.63 0.17
N SER A 285 5.11 18.34 -0.52
CA SER A 285 6.32 19.16 -0.47
C SER A 285 6.06 20.58 -1.00
N ALA A 286 5.25 20.69 -2.06
CA ALA A 286 4.94 21.96 -2.69
C ALA A 286 4.20 22.93 -1.77
N GLU A 287 3.27 22.42 -0.97
CA GLU A 287 2.53 23.21 0.02
C GLU A 287 3.41 23.71 1.17
N ARG A 288 4.45 22.95 1.53
CA ARG A 288 5.44 23.34 2.56
C ARG A 288 6.47 24.34 2.03
N GLY A 289 6.45 24.62 0.72
CA GLY A 289 7.39 25.49 0.04
C GLY A 289 8.51 24.69 -0.64
N LEU A 290 8.66 24.89 -1.95
CA LEU A 290 9.68 24.21 -2.75
C LEU A 290 11.02 24.93 -2.71
N ALA A 291 12.10 24.16 -2.82
CA ALA A 291 13.40 24.70 -3.17
C ALA A 291 13.30 25.50 -4.49
N PRO A 292 14.07 26.60 -4.65
CA PRO A 292 14.14 27.29 -5.93
C PRO A 292 14.47 26.34 -7.08
N PHE A 293 13.88 26.60 -8.24
CA PHE A 293 14.13 25.81 -9.45
C PHE A 293 15.53 26.15 -9.97
N VAL A 294 16.39 25.14 -10.16
CA VAL A 294 17.80 25.32 -10.52
C VAL A 294 18.20 24.32 -11.61
N GLY A 295 18.89 24.80 -12.65
CA GLY A 295 19.65 23.96 -13.59
C GLY A 295 18.79 23.18 -14.57
N ARG A 296 17.56 23.65 -14.82
CA ARG A 296 16.55 22.96 -15.65
C ARG A 296 15.77 23.91 -16.55
N GLU A 297 16.30 25.09 -16.78
CA GLU A 297 15.68 26.15 -17.56
C GLU A 297 15.58 25.77 -19.04
N ARG A 298 16.54 24.99 -19.55
CA ARG A 298 16.55 24.51 -20.94
C ARG A 298 15.46 23.48 -21.18
N GLU A 299 15.35 22.49 -20.31
CA GLU A 299 14.34 21.44 -20.38
C GLU A 299 12.93 22.03 -20.25
N LEU A 300 12.76 23.02 -19.37
CA LEU A 300 11.51 23.76 -19.25
C LEU A 300 11.18 24.55 -20.51
N ALA A 301 12.17 25.18 -21.15
CA ALA A 301 11.99 25.89 -22.42
C ALA A 301 11.54 24.93 -23.54
N LEU A 302 12.13 23.74 -23.64
CA LEU A 302 11.74 22.72 -24.62
C LEU A 302 10.27 22.28 -24.47
N LEU A 303 9.79 22.12 -23.23
CA LEU A 303 8.38 21.80 -22.98
C LEU A 303 7.46 22.95 -23.40
N MET A 304 7.85 24.20 -23.14
CA MET A 304 7.11 25.39 -23.58
C MET A 304 7.05 25.51 -25.11
N GLU A 305 8.15 25.28 -25.81
CA GLU A 305 8.19 25.24 -27.27
C GLU A 305 7.28 24.13 -27.83
N GLY A 306 7.30 22.96 -27.18
CA GLY A 306 6.37 21.88 -27.48
C GLY A 306 4.90 22.27 -27.33
N PHE A 307 4.58 22.99 -26.25
CA PHE A 307 3.23 23.49 -26.00
C PHE A 307 2.78 24.49 -27.06
N GLU A 308 3.60 25.46 -27.45
CA GLU A 308 3.24 26.44 -28.48
C GLU A 308 2.94 25.75 -29.82
N ARG A 309 3.75 24.76 -30.22
CA ARG A 309 3.47 23.96 -31.43
C ARG A 309 2.15 23.20 -31.33
N ALA A 310 1.90 22.55 -30.18
CA ALA A 310 0.64 21.84 -29.95
C ALA A 310 -0.55 22.80 -29.99
N LYS A 311 -0.44 24.00 -29.42
CA LYS A 311 -1.47 25.04 -29.45
C LYS A 311 -1.87 25.45 -30.87
N GLU A 312 -0.91 25.46 -31.80
CA GLU A 312 -1.12 25.71 -33.23
C GLU A 312 -1.74 24.51 -33.99
N GLY A 313 -1.96 23.38 -33.33
CA GLY A 313 -2.50 22.15 -33.95
C GLY A 313 -1.42 21.16 -34.41
N HIS A 314 -0.15 21.41 -34.09
CA HIS A 314 0.93 20.46 -34.33
C HIS A 314 1.14 19.60 -33.09
N GLY A 315 0.23 18.65 -32.85
CA GLY A 315 0.27 17.80 -31.66
C GLY A 315 1.67 17.24 -31.36
N GLN A 316 2.05 17.29 -30.07
CA GLN A 316 3.40 16.97 -29.61
C GLN A 316 3.38 15.90 -28.52
N ALA A 317 4.48 15.17 -28.40
CA ALA A 317 4.72 14.28 -27.28
C ALA A 317 6.12 14.47 -26.70
N PHE A 318 6.23 14.42 -25.38
CA PHE A 318 7.49 14.52 -24.65
C PHE A 318 7.65 13.37 -23.68
N SER A 319 8.82 12.72 -23.70
CA SER A 319 9.24 11.77 -22.68
C SER A 319 10.28 12.42 -21.77
N ILE A 320 9.99 12.55 -20.49
CA ILE A 320 10.92 13.03 -19.45
C ILE A 320 11.49 11.81 -18.73
N VAL A 321 12.78 11.56 -18.92
CA VAL A 321 13.44 10.32 -18.47
C VAL A 321 14.54 10.63 -17.47
N SER A 322 14.47 10.01 -16.30
CA SER A 322 15.53 10.05 -15.29
C SER A 322 15.26 9.08 -14.14
N GLU A 323 16.27 8.85 -13.32
CA GLU A 323 16.11 8.19 -12.02
C GLU A 323 15.17 8.95 -11.07
N ALA A 324 14.75 8.27 -10.01
CA ALA A 324 13.99 8.87 -8.92
C ALA A 324 14.78 10.02 -8.25
N GLY A 325 14.06 11.06 -7.79
CA GLY A 325 14.68 12.19 -7.09
C GLY A 325 15.41 13.23 -7.97
N ILE A 326 15.60 12.97 -9.27
CA ILE A 326 16.28 13.90 -10.20
C ILE A 326 15.41 15.11 -10.58
N GLY A 327 14.10 15.08 -10.32
CA GLY A 327 13.20 16.24 -10.47
C GLY A 327 12.23 16.22 -11.65
N LYS A 328 11.75 15.04 -12.08
CA LYS A 328 10.70 14.90 -13.12
C LYS A 328 9.42 15.67 -12.76
N SER A 329 8.85 15.38 -11.59
CA SER A 329 7.65 16.06 -11.09
C SER A 329 7.89 17.56 -10.81
N ARG A 330 9.12 17.93 -10.40
CA ARG A 330 9.52 19.34 -10.24
C ARG A 330 9.47 20.11 -11.57
N LEU A 331 9.96 19.51 -12.65
CA LEU A 331 9.92 20.09 -13.98
C LEU A 331 8.48 20.23 -14.49
N LEU A 332 7.66 19.18 -14.34
CA LEU A 332 6.24 19.23 -14.68
C LEU A 332 5.47 20.30 -13.89
N TYR A 333 5.77 20.45 -12.60
CA TYR A 333 5.18 21.49 -11.77
C TYR A 333 5.52 22.90 -12.25
N GLU A 334 6.79 23.18 -12.54
CA GLU A 334 7.20 24.50 -13.04
C GLU A 334 6.62 24.78 -14.44
N PHE A 335 6.50 23.74 -15.27
CA PHE A 335 5.79 23.82 -16.54
C PHE A 335 4.31 24.19 -16.35
N ARG A 336 3.58 23.44 -15.51
CA ARG A 336 2.17 23.73 -15.18
C ARG A 336 2.00 25.12 -14.59
N LYS A 337 2.91 25.56 -13.73
CA LYS A 337 2.92 26.91 -13.14
C LYS A 337 3.05 28.00 -14.19
N LYS A 338 3.96 27.84 -15.17
CA LYS A 338 4.11 28.78 -16.30
C LYS A 338 2.87 28.86 -17.18
N LEU A 339 2.09 27.78 -17.26
CA LEU A 339 0.84 27.72 -18.02
C LEU A 339 -0.37 28.30 -17.28
N SER A 340 -0.24 28.75 -16.03
CA SER A 340 -1.38 29.22 -15.23
C SER A 340 -2.16 30.39 -15.84
N SER A 341 -1.53 31.18 -16.73
CA SER A 341 -2.18 32.25 -17.49
C SER A 341 -2.78 31.82 -18.83
N GLU A 342 -2.54 30.58 -19.27
CA GLU A 342 -2.99 30.06 -20.56
C GLU A 342 -4.37 29.41 -20.43
N ASN A 343 -5.22 29.54 -21.47
CA ASN A 343 -6.47 28.80 -21.55
C ASN A 343 -6.20 27.37 -22.05
N VAL A 344 -5.74 26.51 -21.15
CA VAL A 344 -5.36 25.12 -21.43
C VAL A 344 -6.06 24.17 -20.46
N THR A 345 -6.45 22.99 -20.95
CA THR A 345 -6.85 21.87 -20.08
C THR A 345 -5.60 21.08 -19.72
N PHE A 346 -5.20 21.05 -18.45
CA PHE A 346 -4.08 20.23 -17.97
C PHE A 346 -4.62 19.06 -17.14
N LEU A 347 -4.45 17.85 -17.66
CA LEU A 347 -4.91 16.60 -17.04
C LEU A 347 -3.69 15.75 -16.69
N GLU A 348 -3.73 15.16 -15.50
CA GLU A 348 -2.62 14.39 -14.96
C GLU A 348 -3.12 13.02 -14.52
N GLY A 349 -2.50 11.96 -15.03
CA GLY A 349 -2.78 10.58 -14.67
C GLY A 349 -1.52 9.94 -14.10
N ARG A 350 -1.66 9.14 -13.03
CA ARG A 350 -0.51 8.60 -12.31
C ARG A 350 -0.52 7.08 -12.32
N CYS A 351 0.63 6.49 -12.62
CA CYS A 351 0.87 5.07 -12.47
C CYS A 351 1.41 4.80 -11.06
N LEU A 352 0.65 4.07 -10.24
CA LEU A 352 1.07 3.74 -8.87
C LEU A 352 1.72 2.36 -8.87
N SER A 353 2.82 2.21 -8.14
CA SER A 353 3.56 0.95 -8.05
C SER A 353 2.74 -0.21 -7.48
N TYR A 354 1.66 0.07 -6.75
CA TYR A 354 0.70 -0.91 -6.22
C TYR A 354 -0.60 -1.01 -7.03
N SER A 355 -0.82 -0.14 -8.04
CA SER A 355 -2.01 -0.19 -8.89
C SER A 355 -1.77 -0.87 -10.23
N ASN A 356 -0.63 -1.54 -10.45
CA ASN A 356 -0.32 -2.22 -11.71
C ASN A 356 -1.31 -3.35 -12.07
N ARG A 357 -2.13 -3.80 -11.11
CA ARG A 357 -3.22 -4.76 -11.30
C ARG A 357 -4.56 -4.12 -11.66
N VAL A 358 -4.70 -2.81 -11.49
CA VAL A 358 -5.91 -2.05 -11.83
C VAL A 358 -5.75 -1.50 -13.24
N ALA A 359 -6.43 -2.13 -14.21
CA ALA A 359 -6.37 -1.70 -15.60
C ALA A 359 -6.84 -0.25 -15.76
N TYR A 360 -6.15 0.51 -16.60
CA TYR A 360 -6.52 1.88 -16.97
C TYR A 360 -6.45 2.93 -15.85
N HIS A 361 -5.83 2.64 -14.70
CA HIS A 361 -5.77 3.58 -13.57
C HIS A 361 -5.39 5.04 -13.94
N PRO A 362 -4.26 5.32 -14.64
CA PRO A 362 -3.92 6.69 -15.01
C PRO A 362 -4.91 7.33 -15.99
N ILE A 363 -5.64 6.52 -16.76
CA ILE A 363 -6.69 7.00 -17.67
C ILE A 363 -7.94 7.38 -16.87
N ILE A 364 -8.31 6.57 -15.88
CA ILE A 364 -9.43 6.83 -14.96
C ILE A 364 -9.19 8.15 -14.22
N ASP A 365 -7.97 8.40 -13.72
CA ASP A 365 -7.60 9.67 -13.07
C ASP A 365 -7.88 10.88 -13.98
N ILE A 366 -7.41 10.81 -15.23
CA ILE A 366 -7.62 11.87 -16.22
C ILE A 366 -9.11 12.05 -16.54
N MET A 367 -9.85 10.96 -16.72
CA MET A 367 -11.28 11.02 -17.00
C MET A 367 -12.05 11.64 -15.84
N LYS A 368 -11.79 11.20 -14.60
CA LYS A 368 -12.38 11.78 -13.39
C LYS A 368 -12.10 13.28 -13.29
N ALA A 369 -10.85 13.69 -13.49
CA ALA A 369 -10.44 15.09 -13.44
C ALA A 369 -11.12 15.93 -14.54
N ASN A 370 -11.27 15.40 -15.75
CA ASN A 370 -11.81 16.14 -16.88
C ASN A 370 -13.33 16.41 -16.76
N VAL A 371 -14.06 15.58 -16.00
CA VAL A 371 -15.51 15.78 -15.73
C VAL A 371 -15.82 16.12 -14.26
N ASP A 372 -14.80 16.48 -13.48
CA ASP A 372 -14.89 16.86 -12.05
C ASP A 372 -15.57 15.79 -11.17
N ILE A 373 -15.27 14.51 -11.39
CA ILE A 373 -15.71 13.42 -10.51
C ILE A 373 -14.85 13.40 -9.24
N ARG A 374 -15.52 13.29 -8.09
CA ARG A 374 -14.94 13.19 -6.75
C ARG A 374 -15.09 11.77 -6.21
N GLU A 375 -14.24 11.41 -5.26
CA GLU A 375 -14.22 10.06 -4.67
C GLU A 375 -15.50 9.70 -3.90
N ASP A 376 -16.24 10.70 -3.42
CA ASP A 376 -17.50 10.55 -2.67
C ASP A 376 -18.76 10.74 -3.55
N ASP A 377 -18.59 10.96 -4.86
CA ASP A 377 -19.72 11.05 -5.78
C ASP A 377 -20.41 9.69 -5.88
N LYS A 378 -21.74 9.71 -5.75
CA LYS A 378 -22.58 8.53 -6.01
C LYS A 378 -22.67 8.27 -7.51
N ASP A 379 -22.91 7.01 -7.88
CA ASP A 379 -23.11 6.53 -9.25
C ASP A 379 -24.04 7.41 -10.11
N SER A 380 -25.14 7.92 -9.54
CA SER A 380 -26.05 8.83 -10.23
C SER A 380 -25.39 10.18 -10.58
N VAL A 381 -24.63 10.75 -9.64
CA VAL A 381 -23.90 12.01 -9.83
C VAL A 381 -22.78 11.83 -10.86
N ILE A 382 -22.08 10.69 -10.81
CA ILE A 382 -21.05 10.34 -11.80
C ILE A 382 -21.67 10.28 -13.20
N ARG A 383 -22.82 9.61 -13.34
CA ARG A 383 -23.54 9.49 -14.62
C ARG A 383 -23.92 10.87 -15.19
N ASP A 384 -24.45 11.76 -14.36
CA ASP A 384 -24.82 13.12 -14.79
C ASP A 384 -23.60 13.96 -15.19
N LYS A 385 -22.47 13.81 -14.49
CA LYS A 385 -21.20 14.47 -14.84
C LYS A 385 -20.66 13.98 -16.18
N VAL A 386 -20.63 12.67 -16.40
CA VAL A 386 -20.20 12.07 -17.68
C VAL A 386 -21.11 12.54 -18.81
N LYS A 387 -22.43 12.53 -18.62
CA LYS A 387 -23.40 12.99 -19.62
C LYS A 387 -23.13 14.42 -20.08
N ARG A 388 -22.98 15.35 -19.13
CA ARG A 388 -22.65 16.76 -19.43
C ARG A 388 -21.32 16.90 -20.18
N GLY A 389 -20.32 16.08 -19.83
CA GLY A 389 -19.05 16.03 -20.55
C GLY A 389 -19.20 15.61 -22.01
N LEU A 390 -20.03 14.60 -22.28
CA LEU A 390 -20.33 14.14 -23.64
C LEU A 390 -21.07 15.20 -24.46
N GLU A 391 -22.07 15.86 -23.85
CA GLU A 391 -22.81 16.96 -24.46
C GLU A 391 -21.89 18.14 -24.84
N LEU A 392 -21.00 18.55 -23.93
CA LEU A 392 -20.04 19.63 -24.18
C LEU A 392 -19.08 19.33 -25.35
N LEU A 393 -18.73 18.06 -25.52
CA LEU A 393 -17.78 17.61 -26.56
C LEU A 393 -18.47 17.21 -27.87
N GLU A 394 -19.81 17.30 -27.93
CA GLU A 394 -20.62 16.82 -29.05
C GLU A 394 -20.26 15.37 -29.40
N ILE A 395 -20.25 14.51 -28.39
CA ILE A 395 -20.02 13.06 -28.51
C ILE A 395 -21.36 12.36 -28.32
N ASP A 396 -21.64 11.39 -29.18
CA ASP A 396 -22.88 10.60 -29.11
C ASP A 396 -22.97 9.82 -27.78
N GLU A 397 -23.97 10.14 -26.97
CA GLU A 397 -24.19 9.53 -25.64
C GLU A 397 -24.43 8.02 -25.76
N ALA A 398 -25.29 7.59 -26.69
CA ALA A 398 -25.74 6.22 -26.81
C ALA A 398 -24.59 5.23 -27.08
N SER A 399 -23.63 5.62 -27.93
CA SER A 399 -22.53 4.75 -28.36
C SER A 399 -21.27 4.87 -27.50
N THR A 400 -21.25 5.74 -26.48
CA THR A 400 -20.05 6.00 -25.65
C THR A 400 -20.27 5.85 -24.15
N MET A 401 -21.46 6.22 -23.64
CA MET A 401 -21.77 6.22 -22.21
C MET A 401 -21.49 4.88 -21.52
N PRO A 402 -21.90 3.70 -22.05
CA PRO A 402 -21.68 2.44 -21.35
C PRO A 402 -20.21 2.12 -21.09
N TYR A 403 -19.32 2.49 -22.02
CA TYR A 403 -17.88 2.25 -21.92
C TYR A 403 -17.20 3.17 -20.91
N LEU A 404 -17.65 4.42 -20.80
CA LEU A 404 -17.14 5.37 -19.80
C LEU A 404 -17.61 5.00 -18.39
N LEU A 405 -18.88 4.63 -18.24
CA LEU A 405 -19.42 4.21 -16.95
C LEU A 405 -18.76 2.92 -16.45
N GLU A 406 -18.49 1.97 -17.35
CA GLU A 406 -17.73 0.76 -17.03
C GLU A 406 -16.32 1.10 -16.54
N LEU A 407 -15.61 1.95 -17.29
CA LEU A 407 -14.26 2.40 -16.93
C LEU A 407 -14.23 3.09 -15.56
N LEU A 408 -15.31 3.80 -15.20
CA LEU A 408 -15.47 4.48 -13.92
C LEU A 408 -16.08 3.60 -12.81
N SER A 409 -16.31 2.31 -13.09
CA SER A 409 -16.89 1.34 -12.15
C SER A 409 -18.28 1.73 -11.62
N VAL A 410 -19.10 2.36 -12.44
CA VAL A 410 -20.48 2.77 -12.11
C VAL A 410 -21.43 1.59 -12.30
N LYS A 411 -22.29 1.30 -11.31
CA LYS A 411 -23.30 0.24 -11.40
C LYS A 411 -24.30 0.50 -12.53
N ASP A 412 -24.82 -0.59 -13.10
CA ASP A 412 -25.76 -0.54 -14.22
C ASP A 412 -25.24 0.33 -15.38
N SER A 413 -23.94 0.18 -15.70
CA SER A 413 -23.26 0.88 -16.80
C SER A 413 -23.95 0.62 -18.15
N GLY A 414 -24.65 -0.51 -18.28
CA GLY A 414 -25.24 -0.99 -19.53
C GLY A 414 -24.23 -1.71 -20.42
N PHE A 415 -22.97 -1.82 -19.99
CA PHE A 415 -21.87 -2.45 -20.71
C PHE A 415 -22.08 -3.95 -20.97
N ASP A 416 -22.71 -4.65 -20.02
CA ASP A 416 -23.04 -6.07 -20.16
C ASP A 416 -24.13 -6.34 -21.20
N LYS A 417 -25.01 -5.36 -21.43
CA LYS A 417 -26.08 -5.46 -22.44
C LYS A 417 -25.55 -5.30 -23.87
N VAL A 418 -24.30 -4.85 -24.03
CA VAL A 418 -23.65 -4.70 -25.33
C VAL A 418 -23.16 -6.06 -25.83
N GLN A 419 -23.76 -6.53 -26.93
CA GLN A 419 -23.35 -7.78 -27.61
C GLN A 419 -22.11 -7.55 -28.48
N MET A 420 -20.93 -7.70 -27.88
CA MET A 420 -19.63 -7.60 -28.54
C MET A 420 -18.63 -8.59 -27.92
N SER A 421 -17.62 -9.00 -28.69
CA SER A 421 -16.50 -9.75 -28.13
C SER A 421 -15.70 -8.91 -27.13
N PRO A 422 -15.01 -9.53 -26.15
CA PRO A 422 -14.16 -8.80 -25.20
C PRO A 422 -13.14 -7.87 -25.87
N ASP A 423 -12.49 -8.31 -26.95
CA ASP A 423 -11.54 -7.50 -27.71
C ASP A 423 -12.21 -6.29 -28.37
N ALA A 424 -13.42 -6.47 -28.91
CA ALA A 424 -14.17 -5.38 -29.51
C ALA A 424 -14.62 -4.36 -28.45
N LYS A 425 -15.00 -4.81 -27.24
CA LYS A 425 -15.30 -3.92 -26.10
C LYS A 425 -14.06 -3.13 -25.67
N LYS A 426 -12.91 -3.79 -25.57
CA LYS A 426 -11.62 -3.15 -25.26
C LYS A 426 -11.25 -2.08 -26.28
N ASN A 427 -11.31 -2.42 -27.58
CA ASN A 427 -11.06 -1.46 -28.65
C ASN A 427 -12.00 -0.25 -28.59
N ARG A 428 -13.26 -0.49 -28.22
CA ARG A 428 -14.24 0.59 -28.08
C ARG A 428 -13.95 1.50 -26.89
N ILE A 429 -13.53 0.97 -25.75
CA ILE A 429 -13.03 1.77 -24.61
C ILE A 429 -11.88 2.68 -25.08
N MET A 430 -10.88 2.11 -25.75
CA MET A 430 -9.73 2.87 -26.28
C MET A 430 -10.17 3.97 -27.26
N GLU A 431 -11.12 3.68 -28.14
CA GLU A 431 -11.67 4.64 -29.10
C GLU A 431 -12.39 5.79 -28.41
N VAL A 432 -13.20 5.50 -27.39
CA VAL A 432 -13.96 6.50 -26.63
C VAL A 432 -13.01 7.44 -25.88
N ILE A 433 -11.99 6.90 -25.20
CA ILE A 433 -10.97 7.72 -24.50
C ILE A 433 -10.26 8.65 -25.49
N LYS A 434 -9.83 8.09 -26.63
CA LYS A 434 -9.19 8.87 -27.70
C LYS A 434 -10.10 9.98 -28.22
N LEU A 435 -11.38 9.66 -28.47
CA LEU A 435 -12.36 10.63 -28.95
C LEU A 435 -12.54 11.78 -27.97
N PHE A 436 -12.60 11.47 -26.66
CA PHE A 436 -12.71 12.46 -25.59
C PHE A 436 -11.54 13.45 -25.61
N THR A 437 -10.31 12.95 -25.70
CA THR A 437 -9.09 13.77 -25.79
C THR A 437 -9.08 14.66 -27.04
N LEU A 438 -9.36 14.07 -28.21
CA LEU A 438 -9.30 14.80 -29.49
C LEU A 438 -10.42 15.84 -29.61
N LYS A 439 -11.65 15.53 -29.19
CA LYS A 439 -12.75 16.51 -29.16
C LYS A 439 -12.47 17.62 -28.15
N GLY A 440 -11.93 17.29 -26.99
CA GLY A 440 -11.52 18.29 -26.00
C GLY A 440 -10.51 19.29 -26.55
N SER A 441 -9.54 18.80 -27.36
CA SER A 441 -8.52 19.64 -28.00
C SER A 441 -9.08 20.68 -28.98
N ARG A 442 -10.32 20.49 -29.48
CA ARG A 442 -10.98 21.46 -30.37
C ARG A 442 -11.53 22.67 -29.61
N ILE A 443 -11.86 22.50 -28.34
CA ILE A 443 -12.34 23.59 -27.47
C ILE A 443 -11.16 24.46 -27.05
N ARG A 444 -10.10 23.83 -26.52
CA ARG A 444 -8.86 24.46 -26.09
C ARG A 444 -7.72 23.43 -26.09
N PRO A 445 -6.44 23.85 -26.15
CA PRO A 445 -5.33 22.92 -26.08
C PRO A 445 -5.45 21.99 -24.85
N VAL A 446 -5.13 20.72 -25.05
CA VAL A 446 -5.17 19.69 -24.01
C VAL A 446 -3.76 19.19 -23.76
N ILE A 447 -3.34 19.24 -22.50
CA ILE A 447 -2.11 18.61 -22.02
C ILE A 447 -2.51 17.41 -21.19
N THR A 448 -2.00 16.23 -21.54
CA THR A 448 -2.12 15.01 -20.73
C THR A 448 -0.75 14.60 -20.24
N ALA A 449 -0.50 14.73 -18.94
CA ALA A 449 0.72 14.27 -18.30
C ALA A 449 0.48 12.92 -17.63
N TYR A 450 1.27 11.92 -18.01
CA TYR A 450 1.24 10.58 -17.43
C TYR A 450 2.53 10.35 -16.66
N GLU A 451 2.43 10.29 -15.34
CA GLU A 451 3.59 10.12 -14.48
C GLU A 451 3.89 8.66 -14.18
N ASP A 452 5.18 8.36 -14.16
CA ASP A 452 5.77 7.11 -13.72
C ASP A 452 5.35 5.86 -14.52
N LEU A 453 5.39 5.94 -15.86
CA LEU A 453 4.97 4.85 -16.76
C LEU A 453 5.70 3.51 -16.57
N HIS A 454 6.83 3.50 -15.89
CA HIS A 454 7.50 2.26 -15.47
C HIS A 454 6.65 1.38 -14.52
N TRP A 455 5.55 1.90 -13.98
CA TRP A 455 4.52 1.16 -13.25
C TRP A 455 3.19 1.01 -14.01
N ALA A 456 3.12 1.40 -15.28
CA ALA A 456 1.90 1.32 -16.06
C ALA A 456 1.47 -0.14 -16.30
N ASP A 457 0.15 -0.36 -16.35
CA ASP A 457 -0.39 -1.61 -16.85
C ASP A 457 -0.43 -1.61 -18.39
N LYS A 458 -0.40 -2.81 -18.98
CA LYS A 458 -0.37 -2.98 -20.44
C LYS A 458 -1.58 -2.36 -21.15
N SER A 459 -2.75 -2.36 -20.52
CA SER A 459 -3.97 -1.81 -21.13
C SER A 459 -3.91 -0.28 -21.18
N SER A 460 -3.37 0.36 -20.13
CA SER A 460 -3.04 1.79 -20.16
C SER A 460 -2.04 2.11 -21.27
N GLU A 461 -0.94 1.37 -21.39
CA GLU A 461 0.05 1.60 -22.44
C GLU A 461 -0.54 1.55 -23.86
N GLU A 462 -1.43 0.60 -24.12
CA GLU A 462 -2.11 0.47 -25.41
C GLU A 462 -3.03 1.66 -25.70
N VAL A 463 -3.77 2.17 -24.70
CA VAL A 463 -4.56 3.41 -24.83
C VAL A 463 -3.65 4.60 -25.15
N LEU A 464 -2.57 4.77 -24.39
CA LEU A 464 -1.62 5.87 -24.58
C LEU A 464 -1.04 5.87 -26.00
N LYS A 465 -0.65 4.68 -26.49
CA LYS A 465 -0.18 4.50 -27.86
C LYS A 465 -1.23 4.88 -28.90
N SER A 466 -2.48 4.43 -28.72
CA SER A 466 -3.60 4.73 -29.62
C SER A 466 -3.89 6.24 -29.71
N ILE A 467 -3.83 6.95 -28.58
CA ILE A 467 -3.96 8.42 -28.54
C ILE A 467 -2.79 9.06 -29.26
N LEU A 468 -1.55 8.65 -28.94
CA LEU A 468 -0.32 9.18 -29.51
C LEU A 468 -0.23 9.03 -31.03
N GLU A 469 -0.81 7.99 -31.60
CA GLU A 469 -0.89 7.81 -33.06
C GLU A 469 -1.85 8.79 -33.73
N SER A 470 -2.74 9.42 -32.96
CA SER A 470 -3.81 10.30 -33.44
C SER A 470 -3.62 11.78 -33.09
N ILE A 471 -2.54 12.14 -32.38
CA ILE A 471 -2.27 13.55 -32.06
C ILE A 471 -1.78 14.43 -33.23
N PRO A 472 -1.18 13.92 -34.33
CA PRO A 472 -0.81 14.78 -35.45
C PRO A 472 -2.01 15.57 -35.98
N GLY A 473 -1.87 16.90 -36.11
CA GLY A 473 -2.96 17.79 -36.54
C GLY A 473 -3.97 18.16 -35.43
N SER A 474 -3.74 17.75 -34.18
CA SER A 474 -4.58 18.10 -33.03
C SER A 474 -3.89 19.07 -32.07
N ARG A 475 -4.67 19.73 -31.20
CA ARG A 475 -4.13 20.61 -30.15
C ARG A 475 -3.82 19.86 -28.86
N VAL A 476 -3.07 18.77 -28.99
CA VAL A 476 -2.75 17.86 -27.88
C VAL A 476 -1.25 17.84 -27.64
N LEU A 477 -0.84 18.02 -26.39
CA LEU A 477 0.51 17.77 -25.90
C LEU A 477 0.47 16.62 -24.89
N MET A 478 1.09 15.50 -25.22
CA MET A 478 1.25 14.38 -24.30
C MET A 478 2.61 14.47 -23.61
N ILE A 479 2.65 14.30 -22.28
CA ILE A 479 3.90 14.24 -21.52
C ILE A 479 3.93 12.92 -20.77
N PHE A 480 5.06 12.23 -20.86
CA PHE A 480 5.29 10.94 -20.23
C PHE A 480 6.49 11.07 -19.30
N THR A 481 6.40 10.56 -18.07
CA THR A 481 7.57 10.48 -17.18
C THR A 481 7.85 9.03 -16.84
N TYR A 482 9.13 8.62 -16.85
CA TYR A 482 9.53 7.25 -16.51
C TYR A 482 11.02 7.15 -16.15
N ARG A 483 11.40 5.98 -15.62
CA ARG A 483 12.79 5.61 -15.36
C ARG A 483 13.43 5.00 -16.60
N PRO A 484 14.76 5.09 -16.78
CA PRO A 484 15.46 4.58 -17.97
C PRO A 484 15.15 3.13 -18.36
N ASP A 485 14.80 2.29 -17.38
CA ASP A 485 14.50 0.86 -17.60
C ASP A 485 13.16 0.62 -18.34
N PHE A 486 12.31 1.64 -18.46
CA PHE A 486 11.04 1.53 -19.17
C PHE A 486 11.24 1.63 -20.69
N VAL A 487 10.88 0.57 -21.40
CA VAL A 487 10.97 0.49 -22.86
C VAL A 487 9.62 0.79 -23.48
N HIS A 488 9.56 1.82 -24.31
CA HIS A 488 8.35 2.23 -25.03
C HIS A 488 8.48 2.06 -26.54
N THR A 489 7.35 2.03 -27.26
CA THR A 489 7.32 1.75 -28.72
C THR A 489 7.22 2.99 -29.61
N TRP A 490 7.32 4.20 -29.03
CA TRP A 490 7.03 5.46 -29.73
C TRP A 490 8.22 6.40 -29.94
N GLY A 491 9.46 5.97 -29.63
CA GLY A 491 10.66 6.81 -29.74
C GLY A 491 11.04 7.28 -31.15
N GLY A 492 10.43 6.71 -32.21
CA GLY A 492 10.73 7.05 -33.60
C GLY A 492 9.74 8.02 -34.27
N LYS A 493 8.78 8.59 -33.53
CA LYS A 493 7.77 9.49 -34.11
C LYS A 493 8.34 10.90 -34.29
N SER A 494 8.08 11.55 -35.43
CA SER A 494 8.61 12.91 -35.73
C SER A 494 8.10 14.01 -34.79
N TYR A 495 6.99 13.76 -34.11
CA TYR A 495 6.35 14.66 -33.14
C TYR A 495 6.62 14.26 -31.69
N HIS A 496 7.52 13.29 -31.46
CA HIS A 496 7.98 12.87 -30.15
C HIS A 496 9.38 13.44 -29.87
N ASN A 497 9.57 13.95 -28.65
CA ASN A 497 10.85 14.45 -28.16
C ASN A 497 11.18 13.78 -26.82
N GLN A 498 12.46 13.50 -26.58
CA GLN A 498 12.93 12.95 -25.30
C GLN A 498 13.80 13.97 -24.57
N VAL A 499 13.48 14.19 -23.29
CA VAL A 499 14.17 15.06 -22.36
C VAL A 499 14.79 14.20 -21.27
N ASN A 500 16.11 14.02 -21.33
CA ASN A 500 16.85 13.28 -20.31
C ASN A 500 17.27 14.26 -19.20
N LEU A 501 16.78 14.05 -17.98
CA LEU A 501 17.20 14.86 -16.84
C LEU A 501 18.47 14.28 -16.24
N ASN A 502 19.54 15.05 -16.29
CA ASN A 502 20.82 14.68 -15.70
C ASN A 502 20.90 15.12 -14.23
N ARG A 503 21.83 14.53 -13.49
CA ARG A 503 22.24 15.04 -12.18
C ARG A 503 22.69 16.50 -12.30
N LEU A 504 22.46 17.30 -11.26
CA LEU A 504 22.92 18.68 -11.19
C LEU A 504 24.44 18.72 -11.17
N SER A 505 25.02 19.70 -11.86
CA SER A 505 26.44 20.03 -11.75
C SER A 505 26.77 20.55 -10.36
N ASN A 506 28.05 20.48 -9.95
CA ASN A 506 28.49 20.98 -8.65
C ASN A 506 28.06 22.45 -8.42
N ARG A 507 28.12 23.28 -9.46
CA ARG A 507 27.68 24.69 -9.39
C ARG A 507 26.17 24.80 -9.10
N GLU A 508 25.35 23.99 -9.75
CA GLU A 508 23.90 23.95 -9.55
C GLU A 508 23.55 23.39 -8.16
N CYS A 509 24.26 22.36 -7.69
CA CYS A 509 24.13 21.84 -6.33
C CYS A 509 24.36 22.94 -5.29
N LEU A 510 25.49 23.66 -5.38
CA LEU A 510 25.81 24.74 -4.44
C LEU A 510 24.81 25.89 -4.53
N THR A 511 24.31 26.20 -5.73
CA THR A 511 23.24 27.19 -5.93
C THR A 511 21.94 26.75 -5.21
N MET A 512 21.59 25.47 -5.32
CA MET A 512 20.42 24.91 -4.64
C MET A 512 20.58 24.94 -3.11
N VAL A 513 21.76 24.58 -2.60
CA VAL A 513 22.09 24.60 -1.16
C VAL A 513 22.01 26.00 -0.57
N THR A 514 22.67 26.98 -1.20
CA THR A 514 22.68 28.37 -0.75
C THR A 514 21.28 28.96 -0.71
N ASN A 515 20.46 28.65 -1.71
CA ASN A 515 19.05 29.00 -1.77
C ASN A 515 18.21 28.36 -0.64
N LEU A 516 18.37 27.05 -0.40
CA LEU A 516 17.67 26.33 0.68
C LEU A 516 18.02 26.88 2.06
N LEU A 517 19.29 27.21 2.28
CA LEU A 517 19.80 27.78 3.52
C LEU A 517 19.55 29.29 3.63
N ARG A 518 19.00 29.93 2.59
CA ARG A 518 18.76 31.38 2.50
C ARG A 518 20.02 32.19 2.83
N THR A 519 21.14 31.77 2.27
CA THR A 519 22.49 32.34 2.49
C THR A 519 23.18 32.59 1.15
N LYS A 520 24.13 33.53 1.10
CA LYS A 520 24.93 33.75 -0.13
C LYS A 520 26.10 32.79 -0.24
N LYS A 521 26.61 32.31 0.90
CA LYS A 521 27.75 31.39 0.97
C LYS A 521 27.51 30.33 2.04
N VAL A 522 28.10 29.18 1.80
CA VAL A 522 28.21 28.07 2.75
C VAL A 522 29.69 27.81 3.02
N ASP A 523 29.99 27.28 4.20
CA ASP A 523 31.35 26.87 4.56
C ASP A 523 31.80 25.66 3.75
N HIS A 524 33.11 25.52 3.56
CA HIS A 524 33.73 24.45 2.77
C HIS A 524 33.31 23.05 3.26
N GLU A 525 33.18 22.86 4.58
CA GLU A 525 32.77 21.56 5.15
C GLU A 525 31.35 21.16 4.72
N ILE A 526 30.41 22.12 4.57
CA ILE A 526 29.05 21.86 4.10
C ILE A 526 29.06 21.59 2.59
N GLU A 527 29.85 22.36 1.83
CA GLU A 527 30.01 22.18 0.38
C GLU A 527 30.51 20.78 0.06
N GLU A 528 31.63 20.38 0.68
CA GLU A 528 32.25 19.08 0.49
C GLU A 528 31.31 17.94 0.87
N LEU A 529 30.65 18.04 2.02
CA LEU A 529 29.69 17.04 2.48
C LEU A 529 28.54 16.84 1.48
N ILE A 530 27.92 17.92 0.99
CA ILE A 530 26.78 17.81 0.09
C ILE A 530 27.22 17.33 -1.30
N LEU A 531 28.34 17.84 -1.82
CA LEU A 531 28.85 17.41 -3.13
C LEU A 531 29.26 15.93 -3.12
N GLU A 532 29.86 15.44 -2.04
CA GLU A 532 30.26 14.05 -1.90
C GLU A 532 29.05 13.12 -1.75
N LYS A 533 28.05 13.50 -0.93
CA LYS A 533 26.97 12.57 -0.54
C LYS A 533 25.70 12.69 -1.38
N ALA A 534 25.35 13.88 -1.86
CA ALA A 534 24.12 14.05 -2.65
C ALA A 534 24.32 13.65 -4.12
N GLU A 535 25.57 13.56 -4.58
CA GLU A 535 25.97 13.18 -5.94
C GLU A 535 25.17 13.86 -7.07
N GLY A 536 24.76 15.11 -6.85
CA GLY A 536 23.98 15.90 -7.82
C GLY A 536 22.49 15.52 -7.92
N VAL A 537 21.95 14.74 -7.00
CA VAL A 537 20.51 14.41 -6.93
C VAL A 537 19.77 15.47 -6.11
N PRO A 538 18.89 16.30 -6.71
CA PRO A 538 18.18 17.38 -6.02
C PRO A 538 17.47 16.94 -4.75
N PHE A 539 16.76 15.80 -4.81
CA PHE A 539 16.05 15.26 -3.66
C PHE A 539 16.99 14.96 -2.47
N TYR A 540 18.20 14.45 -2.72
CA TYR A 540 19.17 14.20 -1.64
C TYR A 540 19.71 15.49 -1.06
N ILE A 541 19.92 16.51 -1.90
CA ILE A 541 20.33 17.85 -1.44
C ILE A 541 19.27 18.42 -0.49
N GLU A 542 17.99 18.36 -0.85
CA GLU A 542 16.89 18.85 -0.01
C GLU A 542 16.84 18.13 1.35
N GLU A 543 16.86 16.80 1.34
CA GLU A 543 16.77 16.00 2.57
C GLU A 543 18.02 16.18 3.46
N MET A 544 19.21 16.30 2.88
CA MET A 544 20.43 16.59 3.66
C MET A 544 20.37 17.97 4.30
N VAL A 545 20.03 19.01 3.55
CA VAL A 545 19.93 20.38 4.10
C VAL A 545 18.85 20.45 5.18
N LYS A 546 17.72 19.76 4.96
CA LYS A 546 16.66 19.65 5.95
C LYS A 546 17.10 18.92 7.21
N SER A 547 17.81 17.79 7.07
CA SER A 547 18.38 17.04 8.19
C SER A 547 19.36 17.89 9.00
N LEU A 548 20.25 18.62 8.34
CA LEU A 548 21.18 19.52 9.03
C LEU A 548 20.48 20.67 9.78
N ASN A 549 19.34 21.16 9.26
CA ASN A 549 18.52 22.14 9.98
C ASN A 549 17.79 21.52 11.17
N ASP A 550 17.17 20.34 11.00
CA ASP A 550 16.41 19.64 12.03
C ASP A 550 17.32 19.25 13.22
N LEU A 551 18.58 18.88 12.95
CA LEU A 551 19.59 18.59 13.95
C LEU A 551 20.13 19.85 14.68
N ASN A 552 19.78 21.05 14.22
CA ASN A 552 20.31 22.34 14.70
C ASN A 552 21.85 22.47 14.60
N VAL A 553 22.45 21.95 13.52
CA VAL A 553 23.91 21.80 13.39
C VAL A 553 24.54 22.83 12.47
N ILE A 554 23.71 23.69 11.90
CA ILE A 554 24.11 24.81 11.06
C ILE A 554 23.83 26.11 11.81
N GLU A 555 24.84 26.97 11.91
CA GLU A 555 24.73 28.33 12.44
C GLU A 555 24.86 29.34 11.29
N ARG A 556 24.01 30.38 11.31
CA ARG A 556 24.06 31.49 10.35
C ARG A 556 24.82 32.67 10.97
N LYS A 557 25.97 33.03 10.40
CA LYS A 557 26.74 34.23 10.79
C LYS A 557 27.05 35.08 9.56
N GLN A 558 26.60 36.34 9.57
CA GLN A 558 26.96 37.38 8.59
C GLN A 558 26.92 36.90 7.12
N GLU A 559 25.75 36.40 6.68
CA GLU A 559 25.51 35.87 5.32
C GLU A 559 26.28 34.59 4.94
N VAL A 560 26.87 33.89 5.92
CA VAL A 560 27.53 32.59 5.75
C VAL A 560 26.89 31.56 6.68
N CYS A 561 26.57 30.38 6.14
CA CYS A 561 26.19 29.21 6.93
C CYS A 561 27.44 28.38 7.26
N ARG A 562 27.62 28.00 8.52
CA ARG A 562 28.72 27.13 8.97
C ARG A 562 28.21 26.01 9.88
N LEU A 563 28.93 24.90 9.94
CA LEU A 563 28.65 23.86 10.94
C LEU A 563 29.03 24.36 12.34
N VAL A 564 28.25 23.97 13.35
CA VAL A 564 28.55 24.27 14.76
C VAL A 564 29.83 23.53 15.16
N LYS A 565 30.78 24.24 15.79
CA LYS A 565 32.06 23.64 16.25
C LYS A 565 31.79 22.48 17.22
N GLY A 566 32.43 21.33 16.97
CA GLY A 566 32.29 20.11 17.78
C GLY A 566 31.43 19.02 17.15
N PHE A 567 30.80 19.28 15.99
CA PHE A 567 29.88 18.33 15.35
C PHE A 567 30.54 17.09 14.69
N LYS A 568 31.88 16.97 14.68
CA LYS A 568 32.59 15.79 14.13
C LYS A 568 32.26 14.48 14.86
N SER A 569 31.55 14.52 16.00
CA SER A 569 31.20 13.34 16.81
C SER A 569 29.76 12.83 16.65
N VAL A 570 28.88 13.54 15.93
CA VAL A 570 27.53 13.03 15.60
C VAL A 570 27.62 12.46 14.19
N ALA A 571 27.20 11.21 14.02
CA ALA A 571 27.29 10.48 12.77
C ALA A 571 26.53 11.22 11.65
N ILE A 572 27.24 12.10 10.93
CA ILE A 572 26.73 12.69 9.70
C ILE A 572 26.51 11.52 8.76
N PRO A 573 25.27 11.23 8.37
CA PRO A 573 25.02 9.92 7.85
C PRO A 573 25.62 9.76 6.47
N SER A 574 26.38 8.69 6.31
CA SER A 574 27.14 8.41 5.11
C SER A 574 26.29 7.95 3.93
N THR A 575 24.98 7.72 4.15
CA THR A 575 24.00 7.24 3.16
C THR A 575 22.64 7.92 3.37
N ILE A 576 21.78 7.95 2.34
CA ILE A 576 20.40 8.46 2.44
C ILE A 576 19.60 7.75 3.54
N GLN A 577 19.81 6.44 3.66
CA GLN A 577 19.24 5.61 4.73
C GLN A 577 19.73 6.12 6.08
N GLY A 578 21.01 6.47 6.16
CA GLY A 578 21.58 7.20 7.26
C GLY A 578 20.92 8.56 7.52
N VAL A 579 20.63 9.39 6.51
CA VAL A 579 20.02 10.73 6.67
C VAL A 579 18.61 10.61 7.25
N ILE A 580 17.90 9.56 6.85
CA ILE A 580 16.63 9.16 7.44
C ILE A 580 16.83 8.61 8.87
N MET A 581 17.88 7.83 9.13
CA MET A 581 18.21 7.25 10.44
C MET A 581 18.66 8.29 11.49
N ALA A 582 19.52 9.27 11.15
CA ALA A 582 19.96 10.30 12.10
C ALA A 582 18.86 11.28 12.48
N ARG A 583 17.83 11.41 11.64
CA ARG A 583 16.61 12.16 11.98
C ARG A 583 15.77 11.48 13.06
N VAL A 584 15.97 10.17 13.26
CA VAL A 584 15.31 9.38 14.31
C VAL A 584 16.18 9.35 15.57
N ASP A 585 17.51 9.23 15.43
CA ASP A 585 18.45 9.21 16.57
C ASP A 585 18.59 10.56 17.31
N SER A 586 18.12 11.66 16.72
CA SER A 586 18.17 13.01 17.28
C SER A 586 16.86 13.50 17.89
N LEU A 587 15.84 12.64 17.91
CA LEU A 587 14.62 12.90 18.65
C LEU A 587 14.88 12.55 20.13
N PRO A 588 14.45 13.39 21.08
CA PRO A 588 14.65 13.17 22.51
C PRO A 588 14.12 11.82 23.00
#